data_AF-Q2B8F8-F1
#
_entry.id   AF-Q2B8F8-F1
#
_cell.length_a   1.000
_cell.length_b   1.000
_cell.length_c   1.000
_cell.angle_alpha   90.00
_cell.angle_beta   90.00
_cell.angle_gamma   90.00
#
_symmetry.space_group_name_H-M   'P 1'
#
loop_
_entity.id
_entity.type
_entity.pdbx_description
1 polymer ?
#
loop_
_entity_poly.entity_id
_entity_poly.type
_entity_poly.pdbx_seq_one_letter_code
_entity_poly.pdbx_strand_id
1 'polypeptide(L)' 'MNDLLEAKLTITRIKEKLLDLAGGLIADNLTDKEYAVAKLLEIVEYIDEKDIKIGDIEVK' A
#
# COMPACT_ATOMS: atom_id res chain seq x y z
N MET A 1 -12.75 -18.93 -7.07
CA MET A 1 -13.24 -18.03 -6.00
C MET A 1 -12.21 -17.77 -4.89
N ASN A 2 -11.11 -18.53 -4.81
CA ASN A 2 -10.15 -18.43 -3.71
C ASN A 2 -8.96 -17.51 -4.04
N ASP A 3 -8.33 -17.70 -5.19
CA ASP A 3 -7.02 -17.09 -5.49
C ASP A 3 -7.07 -15.56 -5.66
N LEU A 4 -8.14 -15.02 -6.24
CA LEU A 4 -8.33 -13.57 -6.43
C LEU A 4 -8.55 -12.84 -5.10
N LEU A 5 -9.32 -13.46 -4.21
CA LEU A 5 -9.57 -12.93 -2.87
C LEU A 5 -8.30 -13.03 -2.01
N GLU A 6 -7.58 -14.13 -2.13
CA GLU A 6 -6.31 -14.37 -1.43
C GLU A 6 -5.19 -13.44 -1.92
N ALA A 7 -5.10 -13.20 -3.22
CA ALA A 7 -4.21 -12.20 -3.81
C ALA A 7 -4.55 -10.79 -3.29
N LYS A 8 -5.83 -10.45 -3.21
CA LYS A 8 -6.28 -9.17 -2.66
C LYS A 8 -5.91 -9.01 -1.18
N LEU A 9 -6.15 -10.03 -0.35
CA LEU A 9 -5.75 -10.01 1.05
C LEU A 9 -4.24 -9.90 1.24
N THR A 10 -3.47 -10.58 0.37
CA THR A 10 -2.00 -10.50 0.36
C THR A 10 -1.52 -9.10 0.01
N ILE A 11 -2.10 -8.48 -1.02
CA ILE A 11 -1.82 -7.10 -1.41
C ILE A 11 -2.16 -6.15 -0.25
N THR A 12 -3.30 -6.30 0.42
CA THR A 12 -3.65 -5.47 1.59
C THR A 12 -2.59 -5.55 2.70
N ARG A 13 -2.10 -6.75 3.03
CA ARG A 13 -1.03 -6.93 4.03
C ARG A 13 0.28 -6.24 3.62
N ILE A 14 0.61 -6.26 2.32
CA ILE A 14 1.79 -5.55 1.80
C ILE A 14 1.63 -4.03 1.96
N LYS A 15 0.43 -3.49 1.72
CA LYS A 15 0.12 -2.06 1.92
C LYS A 15 0.30 -1.65 3.38
N GLU A 16 -0.21 -2.45 4.32
CA GLU A 16 -0.03 -2.20 5.76
C GLU A 16 1.46 -2.19 6.14
N LYS A 17 2.25 -3.15 5.64
CA LYS A 17 3.70 -3.21 5.89
C LYS A 17 4.45 -2.02 5.31
N LEU A 18 4.02 -1.49 4.16
CA LEU A 18 4.57 -0.27 3.58
C LEU A 18 4.27 0.95 4.45
N LEU A 19 3.05 1.06 4.99
CA LEU A 19 2.67 2.14 5.92
C LEU A 19 3.42 2.03 7.27
N ASP A 20 3.66 0.82 7.77
CA ASP A 20 4.49 0.64 8.98
C ASP A 20 5.93 1.13 8.74
N LEU A 21 6.53 0.76 7.60
CA LEU A 21 7.86 1.21 7.19
C LEU A 21 7.90 2.73 7.02
N ALA A 22 6.84 3.30 6.47
CA ALA A 22 6.63 4.73 6.33
C ALA A 22 6.77 5.46 7.67
N GLY A 23 6.00 4.99 8.66
CA GLY A 23 6.03 5.51 10.02
C GLY A 23 7.41 5.38 10.67
N GLY A 24 8.08 4.25 10.45
CA GLY A 24 9.45 4.02 10.93
C GLY A 24 10.48 4.99 10.34
N LEU A 25 10.42 5.25 9.03
CA LEU A 25 11.34 6.17 8.34
C LEU A 25 11.13 7.63 8.77
N ILE A 26 9.90 8.04 9.05
CA ILE A 26 9.58 9.39 9.57
C ILE A 26 10.07 9.57 11.01
N ALA A 27 10.02 8.49 11.80
CA ALA A 27 10.51 8.48 13.17
C ALA A 27 12.04 8.49 13.26
N ASP A 28 12.75 8.05 12.21
CA ASP A 28 14.21 8.11 12.14
C ASP A 28 14.70 9.56 11.96
N ASN A 29 15.76 9.92 12.69
CA ASN A 29 16.31 11.29 12.71
C ASN A 29 17.40 11.52 11.63
N LEU A 30 17.81 10.46 10.93
CA LEU A 30 18.81 10.52 9.85
C LEU A 30 18.21 10.65 8.45
N THR A 31 16.92 10.34 8.30
CA THR A 31 16.22 10.35 7.02
C THR A 31 15.73 11.76 6.69
N ASP A 32 15.93 12.22 5.46
CA ASP A 32 15.23 13.41 4.94
C ASP A 32 13.73 13.13 4.96
N LYS A 33 13.05 13.70 5.96
CA LYS A 33 11.65 13.40 6.27
C LYS A 33 10.73 13.86 5.15
N GLU A 34 11.05 14.97 4.50
CA GLU A 34 10.24 15.48 3.38
C GLU A 34 10.35 14.55 2.17
N TYR A 35 11.56 14.10 1.84
CA TYR A 35 11.78 13.15 0.75
C TYR A 35 11.10 11.79 1.02
N ALA A 36 11.25 11.26 2.24
CA ALA A 36 10.63 9.99 2.61
C ALA A 36 9.10 10.08 2.55
N VAL A 37 8.51 11.12 3.13
CA VAL A 37 7.05 11.35 3.11
C VAL A 37 6.54 11.50 1.67
N ALA A 38 7.23 12.24 0.82
CA ALA A 38 6.85 12.41 -0.59
C ALA A 38 6.84 11.08 -1.33
N LYS A 39 7.87 10.23 -1.14
CA LYS A 39 7.93 8.90 -1.77
C LYS A 39 6.84 7.96 -1.27
N LEU A 40 6.45 8.09 0.00
CA LEU A 40 5.38 7.30 0.59
C LEU A 40 4.01 7.70 0.05
N LEU A 41 3.76 9.02 -0.07
CA LEU A 41 2.55 9.55 -0.68
C LEU A 41 2.40 9.08 -2.14
N GLU A 42 3.47 9.14 -2.93
CA GLU A 42 3.48 8.67 -4.32
C GLU A 42 3.10 7.18 -4.43
N ILE A 43 3.61 6.34 -3.54
CA ILE A 43 3.27 4.91 -3.49
C ILE A 43 1.81 4.69 -3.09
N VAL A 44 1.31 5.44 -2.09
CA VAL A 44 -0.09 5.34 -1.63
C VAL A 44 -1.05 5.79 -2.73
N GLU A 45 -0.78 6.90 -3.41
CA GLU A 45 -1.59 7.40 -4.54
C GLU A 45 -1.60 6.39 -5.69
N TYR A 46 -0.44 5.86 -6.08
CA TYR A 46 -0.37 4.82 -7.10
C TYR A 46 -1.19 3.59 -6.73
N ILE A 47 -1.14 3.20 -5.46
CA ILE A 47 -1.93 2.09 -4.95
C ILE A 47 -3.42 2.41 -5.04
N ASP A 48 -3.88 3.58 -4.61
CA ASP A 48 -5.30 3.95 -4.62
C ASP A 48 -5.85 4.03 -6.05
N GLU A 49 -5.08 4.57 -6.99
CA GLU A 49 -5.45 4.66 -8.41
C GLU A 49 -5.52 3.31 -9.13
N LYS A 50 -4.66 2.35 -8.73
CA LYS A 50 -4.52 1.05 -9.41
C LYS A 50 -5.17 -0.10 -8.66
N ASP A 51 -5.71 0.12 -7.47
CA ASP A 51 -6.34 -0.95 -6.69
C ASP A 51 -7.65 -1.42 -7.34
N ILE A 52 -7.80 -2.73 -7.48
CA ILE A 52 -9.03 -3.35 -7.97
C ILE A 52 -10.03 -3.41 -6.82
N LYS A 53 -11.19 -2.76 -6.93
CA LYS A 53 -12.23 -2.80 -5.89
C LYS A 53 -12.89 -4.18 -5.89
N ILE A 54 -13.42 -4.61 -4.74
CA ILE A 54 -14.10 -5.91 -4.64
C ILE A 54 -15.28 -5.99 -5.63
N GLY A 55 -15.94 -4.86 -5.88
CA GLY A 55 -17.03 -4.76 -6.87
C GLY A 55 -16.59 -4.89 -8.32
N ASP A 56 -15.29 -4.71 -8.62
CA ASP A 56 -14.73 -4.88 -9.98
C ASP A 56 -14.40 -6.37 -10.26
N ILE A 57 -14.49 -7.24 -9.24
CA ILE A 57 -14.26 -8.67 -9.38
C ILE A 57 -15.57 -9.33 -9.79
N GLU A 58 -15.75 -9.62 -11.08
CA GLU A 58 -16.86 -10.45 -11.56
C GLU A 58 -16.75 -11.85 -10.97
N VAL A 59 -17.63 -12.16 -10.01
CA VAL A 59 -17.81 -13.51 -9.50
C VAL A 59 -18.87 -14.19 -10.37
N LYS A 60 -18.42 -14.99 -11.33
CA LYS A 60 -19.29 -15.96 -12.03
C LYS A 60 -19.61 -17.15 -11.14
#